data_AF-A0A846AT70-F1
#
_entry.id   AF-A0A846AT70-F1
#
_cell.length_a   1.000
_cell.length_b   1.000
_cell.length_c   1.000
_cell.angle_alpha   90.00
_cell.angle_beta   90.00
_cell.angle_gamma   90.00
#
_symmetry.space_group_name_H-M   'P 1'
#
loop_
_entity.id
_entity.type
_entity.pdbx_description
1 polymer ?
#
loop_
_entity_poly.entity_id
_entity_poly.type
_entity_poly.pdbx_seq_one_letter_code
_entity_poly.pdbx_strand_id
1 'polypeptide(L)' 'MKIPELHPKLLLFPPYNLSDEHLAELIGVSLPAIKSWKYGTRVPQTAIKKLCYLVSLQLQQN' A
#
# COMPACT_ATOMS: atom_id res chain seq x y z
N MET A 1 9.83 -10.41 16.46
CA MET A 1 9.28 -10.85 15.16
C MET A 1 9.55 -9.77 14.12
N LYS A 2 10.06 -10.09 12.92
CA LYS A 2 10.32 -9.10 11.86
C LYS A 2 9.05 -8.93 11.02
N ILE A 3 8.49 -7.72 10.95
CA ILE A 3 7.34 -7.43 10.10
C ILE A 3 7.82 -7.47 8.63
N PRO A 4 7.19 -8.30 7.76
CA PRO A 4 7.52 -8.33 6.34
C PRO A 4 7.10 -7.03 5.62
N GLU A 5 7.61 -6.83 4.41
CA GLU A 5 7.29 -5.68 3.58
C GLU A 5 6.31 -6.08 2.46
N LEU A 6 5.28 -5.26 2.23
CA LEU A 6 4.37 -5.39 1.10
C LEU A 6 4.47 -4.14 0.21
N HIS A 7 4.55 -4.32 -1.10
CA HIS A 7 4.54 -3.17 -2.00
C HIS A 7 3.11 -2.58 -2.11
N PRO A 8 2.91 -1.24 -1.96
CA PRO A 8 1.60 -0.59 -2.01
C PRO A 8 0.81 -0.94 -3.26
N LYS A 9 1.50 -1.03 -4.41
CA LYS A 9 0.91 -1.41 -5.70
C LYS A 9 0.04 -2.67 -5.61
N LEU A 10 0.38 -3.65 -4.78
CA LEU A 10 -0.38 -4.90 -4.66
C LEU A 10 -1.78 -4.70 -4.08
N LEU A 11 -1.98 -3.67 -3.25
CA LEU A 11 -3.27 -3.34 -2.67
C LEU A 11 -4.25 -2.70 -3.69
N LEU A 12 -3.74 -2.27 -4.85
CA LEU A 12 -4.54 -1.66 -5.92
C LEU A 12 -5.13 -2.70 -6.90
N PHE A 13 -4.85 -3.98 -6.70
CA PHE A 13 -5.26 -5.07 -7.58
C PHE A 13 -6.00 -6.15 -6.80
N PRO A 14 -6.65 -7.12 -7.46
CA PRO A 14 -7.26 -8.25 -6.78
C PRO A 14 -6.24 -8.97 -5.88
N PRO A 15 -6.65 -9.43 -4.69
CA PRO A 15 -8.02 -9.43 -4.18
C PRO A 15 -8.47 -8.13 -3.48
N TYR A 16 -7.56 -7.18 -3.24
CA TYR A 16 -7.83 -6.00 -2.41
C TYR A 16 -8.59 -4.89 -3.15
N ASN A 17 -8.28 -4.66 -4.43
CA ASN A 17 -8.98 -3.74 -5.33
C ASN A 17 -9.21 -2.32 -4.78
N LEU A 18 -8.29 -1.77 -3.98
CA LEU A 18 -8.44 -0.41 -3.47
C LEU A 18 -8.25 0.60 -4.61
N SER A 19 -8.99 1.71 -4.56
CA SER A 19 -8.71 2.86 -5.43
C SER A 19 -7.42 3.56 -5.01
N ASP A 20 -6.82 4.33 -5.92
CA ASP A 20 -5.61 5.09 -5.63
C ASP A 20 -5.87 6.09 -4.49
N GLU A 21 -7.05 6.72 -4.46
CA GLU A 21 -7.49 7.67 -3.44
C GLU A 21 -7.68 7.00 -2.07
N HIS A 22 -8.36 5.86 -2.04
CA HIS A 22 -8.62 5.16 -0.78
C HIS A 22 -7.33 4.59 -0.18
N LEU A 23 -6.43 4.06 -1.02
CA LEU A 23 -5.11 3.62 -0.57
C LEU A 23 -4.27 4.79 -0.01
N ALA A 24 -4.34 5.96 -0.65
CA ALA A 24 -3.65 7.17 -0.22
C ALA A 24 -4.12 7.61 1.18
N GLU A 25 -5.43 7.68 1.37
CA GLU A 25 -6.06 8.01 2.65
C GLU A 25 -5.69 7.00 3.74
N LEU A 26 -5.84 5.70 3.45
CA LEU A 26 -5.60 4.62 4.41
C LEU A 26 -4.16 4.56 4.90
N ILE A 27 -3.19 4.87 4.04
CA ILE A 27 -1.75 4.88 4.38
C ILE A 27 -1.32 6.24 4.94
N GLY A 28 -2.09 7.31 4.70
CA GLY A 28 -1.75 8.67 5.11
C GLY A 28 -0.68 9.31 4.21
N VAL A 29 -0.81 9.14 2.89
CA VAL A 29 0.14 9.67 1.89
C VAL A 29 -0.60 10.39 0.76
N SER A 30 0.14 11.17 -0.04
CA SER A 30 -0.48 11.90 -1.15
C SER A 30 -0.81 10.99 -2.33
N LEU A 31 -1.89 11.32 -3.07
CA LEU A 31 -2.27 10.59 -4.29
C LEU A 31 -1.14 10.52 -5.34
N PRO A 32 -0.32 11.58 -5.57
CA PRO A 32 0.84 11.47 -6.44
C PRO A 32 1.88 10.44 -5.99
N ALA A 33 2.04 10.23 -4.67
CA ALA A 33 2.93 9.19 -4.15
C ALA A 33 2.44 7.79 -4.55
N ILE A 34 1.13 7.52 -4.40
CA ILE A 34 0.52 6.27 -4.85
C ILE A 34 0.76 6.03 -6.35
N LYS A 35 0.49 7.04 -7.18
CA LYS A 35 0.73 6.94 -8.64
C LYS A 35 2.20 6.65 -8.95
N SER A 36 3.11 7.33 -8.27
CA SER A 36 4.55 7.11 -8.45
C SER A 36 4.97 5.67 -8.13
N TRP A 37 4.41 5.07 -7.07
CA TRP A 37 4.67 3.67 -6.72
C TRP A 37 3.99 2.68 -7.67
N LYS A 38 2.76 2.99 -8.12
CA LYS A 38 2.00 2.18 -9.07
C LYS A 38 2.71 2.02 -10.42
N TYR A 39 3.28 3.11 -10.92
CA TYR A 39 4.04 3.15 -12.18
C TYR A 39 5.54 2.87 -12.01
N GLY A 40 6.00 2.60 -10.78
CA GLY A 40 7.40 2.26 -10.50
C GLY A 40 8.39 3.41 -10.69
N THR A 41 7.92 4.66 -10.72
CA THR A 41 8.79 5.84 -10.87
C THR A 41 9.52 6.19 -9.57
N ARG A 42 9.02 5.72 -8.41
CA ARG A 42 9.71 5.76 -7.12
C ARG A 42 9.46 4.48 -6.34
N VAL A 43 10.43 4.13 -5.49
CA VAL A 43 10.32 3.03 -4.53
C VAL A 43 9.81 3.58 -3.20
N PRO A 44 8.78 2.98 -2.58
CA PRO A 44 8.29 3.38 -1.27
C PRO A 44 9.31 3.05 -0.17
N GLN A 45 9.32 3.85 0.89
CA GLN A 45 10.17 3.62 2.05
C GLN A 45 9.77 2.35 2.80
N THR A 46 10.72 1.72 3.50
CA THR A 46 10.48 0.51 4.31
C THR A 46 9.32 0.67 5.30
N ALA A 47 9.18 1.83 5.96
CA ALA A 47 8.07 2.07 6.87
C ALA A 47 6.71 1.98 6.16
N ILE A 48 6.59 2.56 4.96
CA ILE A 48 5.38 2.47 4.14
C ILE A 48 5.09 1.03 3.73
N LYS A 49 6.10 0.29 3.27
CA LYS A 49 5.89 -1.12 2.88
C LYS A 49 5.43 -2.00 4.04
N LYS A 50 5.94 -1.75 5.24
CA LYS A 50 5.47 -2.44 6.46
C LYS A 50 4.04 -2.05 6.80
N LEU A 51 3.69 -0.77 6.67
CA LEU A 51 2.32 -0.31 6.87
C LEU A 51 1.35 -0.96 5.86
N CYS A 52 1.73 -1.05 4.58
CA CYS A 52 0.93 -1.77 3.58
C CYS A 52 0.70 -3.23 3.96
N TYR A 53 1.71 -3.90 4.52
CA TYR A 53 1.55 -5.26 4.99
C TYR A 53 0.51 -5.34 6.13
N LEU A 54 0.59 -4.47 7.12
CA LEU A 54 -0.39 -4.43 8.22
C LEU A 54 -1.81 -4.16 7.70
N VAL A 55 -1.95 -3.24 6.74
CA VAL A 55 -3.23 -2.97 6.05
C VAL A 55 -3.77 -4.23 5.37
N SER A 56 -2.93 -4.99 4.65
CA SER A 56 -3.40 -6.23 4.00
C SER A 56 -3.94 -7.26 4.98
N LEU A 57 -3.33 -7.38 6.17
CA LEU A 57 -3.80 -8.30 7.20
C LEU A 57 -5.15 -7.87 7.76
N GLN A 58 -5.34 -6.57 8.00
CA GLN A 58 -6.61 -6.03 8.47
C GLN A 58 -7.73 -6.27 7.46
N LEU A 59 -7.46 -6.12 6.16
CA LEU A 59 -8.44 -6.35 5.10
C LEU A 59 -8.83 -7.83 4.94
N GLN A 60 -7.98 -8.77 5.33
CA GLN A 60 -8.27 -10.20 5.27
C GLN A 60 -9.12 -10.70 6.44
N GLN A 61 -9.24 -9.91 7.50
CA GLN A 61 -10.02 -10.24 8.69
C GLN A 61 -11.46 -9.72 8.64
N ASN A 62 -11.79 -8.92 7.63
CA ASN A 62 -13.13 -8.41 7.34
C ASN A 62 -13.71 -9.13 6.12
#